data_AF-A0A535CMR7-F1
#
_entry.id   AF-A0A535CMR7-F1
#
_cell.length_a   1.000
_cell.length_b   1.000
_cell.length_c   1.000
_cell.angle_alpha   90.00
_cell.angle_beta   90.00
_cell.angle_gamma   90.00
#
_symmetry.space_group_name_H-M   'P 1'
#
loop_
_entity.id
_entity.type
_entity.pdbx_description
1 polymer ?
#
loop_
_entity_poly.entity_id
_entity_poly.type
_entity_poly.pdbx_seq_one_letter_code
_entity_poly.pdbx_strand_id
1 'polypeptide(L)'
;MAVYDVAATALNPHTGFAVSGFRVERIDTDTNELFGNCLSEWDVEDTYEAFWNRLDDNWESAFPVGQGKVKVLTVTRVESRH
;
A
#
# COMPACT_ATOMS: atom_id res chain seq x y z
N MET A 1 -3.79 -15.44 -12.14
CA MET A 1 -4.46 -14.17 -11.83
C MET A 1 -5.01 -14.26 -10.43
N ALA A 2 -4.69 -13.28 -9.59
CA ALA A 2 -4.99 -13.30 -8.17
C ALA A 2 -5.54 -11.95 -7.72
N VAL A 3 -6.52 -12.03 -6.83
CA VAL A 3 -7.12 -10.86 -6.19
C VAL A 3 -6.64 -10.82 -4.74
N TYR A 4 -6.31 -9.63 -4.25
CA TYR A 4 -5.80 -9.40 -2.91
C TYR A 4 -6.59 -8.29 -2.22
N ASP A 5 -6.85 -8.47 -0.93
CA ASP A 5 -7.29 -7.38 -0.06
C ASP A 5 -6.07 -6.81 0.67
N VAL A 6 -5.78 -5.53 0.45
CA VAL A 6 -4.67 -4.79 1.06
C VAL A 6 -5.23 -3.88 2.13
N ALA A 7 -4.83 -4.10 3.39
CA ALA A 7 -5.12 -3.18 4.48
C ALA A 7 -3.90 -2.28 4.71
N ALA A 8 -4.11 -0.97 4.73
CA ALA A 8 -3.04 0.02 4.88
C ALA A 8 -3.47 1.22 5.74
N THR A 9 -2.49 1.95 6.26
CA THR A 9 -2.69 3.19 7.02
C THR A 9 -1.58 4.19 6.71
N ALA A 10 -1.83 5.49 6.90
CA ALA A 10 -0.78 6.50 6.87
C ALA A 10 -0.20 6.69 8.28
N LEU A 11 1.11 6.63 8.40
CA LEU A 11 1.86 6.80 9.64
C LEU A 11 2.72 8.06 9.58
N ASN A 12 2.86 8.76 10.70
CA ASN A 12 3.94 9.72 10.86
C ASN A 12 5.26 8.95 10.96
N PRO A 13 6.22 9.16 10.05
CA PRO A 13 7.45 8.37 10.02
C PRO A 13 8.38 8.61 11.21
N HIS A 14 8.24 9.72 11.92
CA HIS A 14 9.07 10.04 13.09
C HIS A 14 8.52 9.44 14.38
N THR A 15 7.19 9.30 14.50
CA THR A 15 6.54 8.85 15.74
C THR A 15 5.94 7.46 15.63
N GLY A 16 5.73 6.96 14.41
CA GLY A 16 5.01 5.71 14.14
C GLY A 16 3.51 5.79 14.39
N PHE A 17 2.97 6.95 14.79
CA PHE A 17 1.54 7.09 15.03
C PHE A 17 0.76 7.22 13.72
N ALA A 18 -0.40 6.57 13.67
CA ALA A 18 -1.33 6.71 12.56
C ALA A 18 -1.83 8.16 12.46
N VAL A 19 -1.74 8.72 11.25
CA VAL A 19 -2.26 10.05 10.90
C VAL A 19 -3.54 9.96 10.06
N SER A 20 -3.89 8.77 9.58
CA SER A 20 -5.16 8.48 8.92
C SER A 20 -5.82 7.23 9.50
N GLY A 21 -7.10 7.04 9.19
CA GLY A 21 -7.77 5.77 9.43
C GLY A 21 -7.22 4.64 8.55
N PHE A 22 -7.53 3.41 8.94
CA PHE A 22 -7.27 2.21 8.15
C PHE A 22 -8.14 2.22 6.89
N ARG A 23 -7.55 1.81 5.77
CA ARG A 23 -8.27 1.54 4.52
C ARG A 23 -8.03 0.10 4.09
N VAL A 24 -9.04 -0.48 3.46
CA VAL A 24 -8.94 -1.78 2.81
C VAL A 24 -9.25 -1.57 1.34
N GLU A 25 -8.36 -2.05 0.48
CA GLU A 25 -8.46 -1.91 -0.97
C GLU A 25 -8.32 -3.28 -1.63
N ARG A 26 -9.21 -3.58 -2.57
CA ARG A 26 -9.16 -4.82 -3.34
C ARG A 26 -8.37 -4.59 -4.62
N ILE A 27 -7.27 -5.32 -4.76
CA ILE A 27 -6.36 -5.27 -5.90
C ILE A 27 -6.53 -6.54 -6.71
N ASP A 28 -6.87 -6.39 -7.98
CA ASP A 28 -6.85 -7.47 -8.95
C ASP A 28 -5.62 -7.32 -9.83
N THR A 29 -4.69 -8.27 -9.72
CA THR A 29 -3.42 -8.27 -10.47
C THR A 29 -3.61 -8.47 -11.96
N ASP A 30 -4.78 -8.91 -12.42
CA ASP A 30 -5.05 -9.04 -13.86
C ASP A 30 -5.47 -7.71 -14.50
N THR A 31 -6.34 -6.98 -13.81
CA THR A 31 -6.96 -5.77 -14.35
C THR A 31 -6.23 -4.49 -13.95
N ASN A 32 -5.46 -4.52 -12.85
CA ASN A 32 -4.67 -3.39 -12.42
C ASN A 32 -3.23 -3.50 -12.92
N GLU A 33 -2.92 -2.78 -13.99
CA GLU A 33 -1.60 -2.79 -14.65
C GLU A 33 -0.44 -2.48 -13.69
N LEU A 34 -0.67 -1.67 -12.65
CA LEU A 34 0.34 -1.37 -11.62
C LEU A 34 0.83 -2.65 -10.92
N PHE A 35 -0.05 -3.63 -10.75
CA PHE A 35 0.21 -4.89 -10.06
C PHE A 35 0.31 -6.09 -11.03
N GLY A 36 0.38 -5.85 -12.34
CA GLY A 36 0.37 -6.90 -13.37
C GLY A 36 1.52 -7.90 -13.28
N ASN A 37 2.62 -7.51 -12.63
CA ASN A 37 3.79 -8.36 -12.41
C ASN A 37 3.87 -8.96 -10.99
N CYS A 38 2.90 -8.68 -10.12
CA CYS A 38 2.91 -9.18 -8.75
C CYS A 38 2.50 -10.65 -8.70
N LEU A 39 3.35 -11.50 -8.12
CA LEU A 39 3.13 -12.95 -8.04
C LEU A 39 2.78 -13.41 -6.63
N SER A 40 3.04 -12.55 -5.64
CA SER A 40 2.88 -12.83 -4.21
C SER A 40 2.31 -11.63 -3.46
N GLU A 41 1.86 -11.89 -2.23
CA GLU A 41 1.44 -10.88 -1.26
C GLU A 41 2.52 -9.83 -1.02
N TRP A 42 3.79 -10.25 -1.00
CA TRP A 42 4.95 -9.36 -0.81
C TRP A 42 5.13 -8.42 -1.99
N ASP A 43 4.99 -8.91 -3.23
CA ASP A 43 5.08 -8.06 -4.42
C ASP A 43 3.98 -6.99 -4.43
N VAL A 44 2.78 -7.35 -3.95
CA VAL A 44 1.65 -6.43 -3.82
C VAL A 44 1.92 -5.39 -2.73
N GLU A 45 2.42 -5.80 -1.56
CA GLU A 45 2.83 -4.87 -0.49
C GLU A 45 3.86 -3.85 -1.01
N ASP A 46 4.95 -4.33 -1.58
CA ASP A 46 6.05 -3.48 -2.07
C ASP A 46 5.57 -2.50 -3.14
N THR A 47 4.79 -2.99 -4.10
CA THR A 47 4.24 -2.16 -5.19
C THR A 47 3.26 -1.11 -4.65
N TYR A 48 2.41 -1.50 -3.68
CA TYR A 48 1.44 -0.60 -3.08
C TYR A 48 2.12 0.54 -2.30
N GLU A 49 3.09 0.20 -1.45
CA GLU A 49 3.85 1.18 -0.68
C GLU A 49 4.71 2.06 -1.59
N ALA A 50 5.37 1.48 -2.59
CA ALA A 50 6.15 2.24 -3.56
C ALA A 50 5.26 3.24 -4.31
N PHE A 51 4.07 2.84 -4.77
CA PHE A 51 3.16 3.74 -5.49
C PHE A 51 2.73 4.94 -4.64
N TRP A 52 2.23 4.67 -3.43
CA TRP A 52 1.70 5.73 -2.57
C TRP A 52 2.79 6.65 -2.04
N ASN A 53 3.94 6.10 -1.68
CA ASN A 53 5.04 6.90 -1.16
C ASN A 53 5.85 7.57 -2.29
N ARG A 54 5.79 7.09 -3.54
CA ARG A 54 6.44 7.74 -4.71
C ARG A 54 5.85 9.11 -5.02
N LEU A 55 4.54 9.28 -4.83
CA LEU A 55 3.92 10.60 -4.97
C LEU A 55 4.49 11.61 -3.96
N ASP A 56 5.04 11.11 -2.86
CA ASP A 56 5.71 11.92 -1.87
C ASP A 56 7.20 12.13 -2.17
N ASP A 57 7.85 11.44 -3.13
CA ASP A 57 9.33 11.40 -3.37
C ASP A 57 10.10 12.74 -3.49
N ASN A 58 9.42 13.89 -3.60
CA ASN A 58 10.04 15.22 -3.43
C ASN A 58 10.28 15.64 -1.95
N TRP A 59 9.94 14.78 -0.98
CA TRP A 59 9.94 14.95 0.49
C TRP A 59 11.27 14.79 1.25
N GLU A 60 12.32 14.16 0.71
CA GLU A 60 13.51 13.81 1.52
C GLU A 60 14.29 15.04 2.08
N SER A 61 14.01 16.26 1.61
CA SER A 61 14.69 17.47 2.08
C SER A 61 13.99 18.23 3.22
N ALA A 62 12.68 18.07 3.42
CA ALA A 62 11.94 18.85 4.42
C ALA A 62 10.55 18.25 4.68
N PHE A 63 10.43 17.32 5.63
CA PHE A 63 9.16 16.76 6.06
C PHE A 63 8.21 17.84 6.58
N PRO A 64 7.17 18.25 5.82
CA PRO A 64 6.20 19.20 6.33
C PRO A 64 5.34 18.52 7.38
N VAL A 65 4.99 19.25 8.44
CA VAL A 65 4.05 18.76 9.45
C VAL A 65 2.72 18.41 8.78
N GLY A 66 2.28 17.16 8.87
CA GLY A 66 0.97 16.70 8.37
C GLY A 66 1.00 15.71 7.20
N GLN A 67 2.17 15.35 6.65
CA GLN A 67 2.29 14.26 5.66
C GLN A 67 2.74 12.96 6.33
N GLY A 68 2.04 11.86 6.00
CA GLY A 68 2.31 10.52 6.55
C GLY A 68 2.67 9.54 5.46
N LYS A 69 3.51 8.55 5.78
CA LYS A 69 3.85 7.45 4.90
C LYS A 69 2.77 6.39 4.92
N VAL A 70 2.43 5.86 3.75
CA VAL A 70 1.58 4.69 3.67
C VAL A 70 2.39 3.45 4.06
N LYS A 71 1.84 2.69 5.01
CA LYS A 71 2.31 1.37 5.41
C LYS A 71 1.18 0.36 5.27
N VAL A 72 1.48 -0.75 4.63
CA VAL A 72 0.63 -1.93 4.52
C VAL A 72 0.75 -2.72 5.82
N LEU A 73 -0.39 -3.20 6.30
CA LEU A 73 -0.52 -3.95 7.54
C LEU A 73 -0.76 -5.43 7.26
N THR A 74 -1.56 -5.71 6.23
CA THR A 74 -1.86 -7.06 5.79
C THR A 74 -2.16 -7.06 4.29
N VAL A 75 -1.69 -8.09 3.60
CA VAL A 75 -2.14 -8.45 2.26
C VAL A 75 -2.72 -9.85 2.33
N THR A 76 -4.01 -10.00 2.00
CA THR A 76 -4.69 -11.29 2.03
C THR A 76 -5.12 -11.68 0.63
N ARG A 77 -4.64 -12.82 0.13
CA ARG A 77 -5.14 -13.37 -1.13
C ARG A 77 -6.60 -13.80 -0.97
N VAL A 78 -7.44 -13.32 -1.88
CA VAL A 78 -8.85 -13.68 -1.94
C VAL A 78 -8.98 -14.94 -2.77
N GLU A 79 -9.21 -16.08 -2.12
CA GLU A 79 -9.55 -17.31 -2.84
C GLU A 79 -10.96 -17.19 -3.43
N SER A 80 -11.06 -17.39 -4.74
CA SER A 80 -12.36 -17.53 -5.40
C SER A 80 -13.01 -18.82 -4.88
N ARG A 81 -14.06 -18.70 -4.06
CA ARG A 81 -14.93 -19.85 -3.79
C ARG A 81 -15.59 -20.27 -5.09
N HIS A 82 -15.23 -21.46 -5.57
CA HIS A 82 -15.95 -22.19 -6.61
C HIS A 82 -17.35 -22.60 -6.15
#